data_AF-A0A560EKN3-F1
#
_entry.id   AF-A0A560EKN3-F1
#
_cell.length_a   1.000
_cell.length_b   1.000
_cell.length_c   1.000
_cell.angle_alpha   90.00
_cell.angle_beta   90.00
_cell.angle_gamma   90.00
#
_symmetry.space_group_name_H-M   'P 1'
#
loop_
_entity.id
_entity.type
_entity.pdbx_description
1 polymer ?
#
loop_
_entity_poly.entity_id
_entity_poly.type
_entity_poly.pdbx_seq_one_letter_code
_entity_poly.pdbx_strand_id
1 'polypeptide(L)'
;MTFPPGRIEINVRIEEISTGNYIWYYNDLAGGDLSIRVPSHVGQIVFRLDVDSARQYVFDPPDIEPVGGCKDLTTHPARVRPDHVIVYDDQQNCEYVTVGKVFLNVQHVLSGLGDPVTPVKLRSTDPEVTNTGGITDPPPRRSI
;
A
#
# COMPACT_ATOMS: atom_id res chain seq x y z
N MET A 1 -15.86 4.34 16.45
CA MET A 1 -15.21 4.34 15.12
C MET A 1 -15.04 2.91 14.73
N THR A 2 -15.60 2.49 13.60
CA THR A 2 -15.55 1.07 13.22
C THR A 2 -15.36 0.98 11.72
N PHE A 3 -14.11 1.03 11.28
CA PHE A 3 -13.70 0.23 10.14
C PHE A 3 -13.84 -1.25 10.52
N PRO A 4 -14.02 -2.15 9.55
CA PRO A 4 -14.15 -3.57 9.82
C PRO A 4 -12.94 -4.12 10.60
N PRO A 5 -13.14 -5.10 11.50
CA PRO A 5 -12.07 -5.56 12.40
C PRO A 5 -11.03 -6.44 11.70
N GLY A 6 -11.33 -6.93 10.50
CA GLY A 6 -10.44 -7.80 9.75
C GLY A 6 -9.16 -7.08 9.34
N ARG A 7 -8.12 -7.89 9.15
CA ARG A 7 -6.79 -7.44 8.80
C ARG A 7 -6.21 -8.33 7.72
N ILE A 8 -5.61 -7.73 6.71
CA ILE A 8 -4.74 -8.42 5.76
C ILE A 8 -3.31 -7.94 5.94
N GLU A 9 -2.35 -8.83 5.75
CA GLU A 9 -0.93 -8.51 5.78
C GLU A 9 -0.30 -8.86 4.44
N ILE A 10 0.51 -7.94 3.94
CA ILE A 10 1.19 -7.98 2.65
C ILE A 10 2.68 -7.84 2.95
N ASN A 11 3.44 -8.87 2.60
CA ASN A 11 4.88 -8.85 2.70
C ASN A 11 5.45 -8.02 1.52
N VAL A 12 6.35 -7.08 1.83
CA VAL A 12 7.00 -6.20 0.88
C VAL A 12 8.50 -6.53 0.85
N ARG A 13 9.00 -6.96 -0.31
CA ARG A 13 10.44 -7.07 -0.57
C ARG A 13 10.88 -6.02 -1.58
N ILE A 14 12.02 -5.39 -1.34
CA ILE A 14 12.63 -4.40 -2.23
C ILE A 14 13.99 -4.92 -2.67
N GLU A 15 14.19 -5.04 -3.97
CA GLU A 15 15.44 -5.52 -4.55
C GLU A 15 16.03 -4.45 -5.48
N GLU A 16 17.28 -4.04 -5.24
CA GLU A 16 18.01 -3.19 -6.18
C GLU A 16 18.63 -4.05 -7.29
N ILE A 17 18.14 -3.91 -8.52
CA ILE A 17 18.62 -4.69 -9.67
C ILE A 17 19.80 -4.01 -10.39
N SER A 18 19.92 -2.70 -10.25
CA SER A 18 21.07 -1.88 -10.67
C SER A 18 20.99 -0.55 -9.94
N THR A 19 22.10 0.20 -9.91
CA THR A 19 22.18 1.46 -9.14
C THR A 19 20.99 2.38 -9.42
N GLY A 20 20.14 2.59 -8.41
CA GLY A 20 18.96 3.45 -8.49
C GLY A 20 17.72 2.83 -9.15
N ASN A 21 17.76 1.55 -9.53
CA ASN A 21 16.63 0.81 -10.08
C ASN A 21 16.22 -0.31 -9.15
N TYR A 22 14.95 -0.29 -8.74
CA TYR A 22 14.42 -1.19 -7.72
C TYR A 22 13.21 -1.96 -8.24
N ILE A 23 13.08 -3.21 -7.84
CA ILE A 23 11.87 -4.01 -8.00
C ILE A 23 11.20 -4.15 -6.64
N TRP A 24 9.89 -3.91 -6.61
CA TRP A 24 9.04 -4.11 -5.45
C TRP A 24 8.26 -5.41 -5.62
N TYR A 25 8.33 -6.26 -4.60
CA TYR A 25 7.56 -7.50 -4.54
C TYR A 25 6.52 -7.40 -3.45
N TYR A 26 5.30 -7.84 -3.75
CA TYR A 26 4.20 -7.95 -2.81
C TYR A 26 3.80 -9.41 -2.71
N ASN A 27 4.00 -10.03 -1.54
CA ASN A 27 3.85 -11.47 -1.35
C ASN A 27 4.60 -12.28 -2.44
N ASP A 28 5.87 -11.95 -2.65
CA ASP A 28 6.77 -12.54 -3.66
C ASP A 28 6.37 -12.34 -5.13
N LEU A 29 5.36 -11.53 -5.42
CA LEU A 29 4.94 -11.18 -6.79
C LEU A 29 5.42 -9.77 -7.14
N ALA A 30 6.02 -9.64 -8.32
CA ALA A 30 6.35 -8.35 -8.94
C ALA A 30 5.69 -8.26 -10.31
N GLY A 31 5.28 -7.07 -10.71
CA GLY A 31 4.63 -6.82 -11.99
C GLY A 31 4.12 -5.39 -12.09
N GLY A 32 3.96 -4.90 -13.31
CA GLY A 32 3.29 -3.63 -13.54
C GLY A 32 1.80 -3.74 -13.19
N ASP A 33 1.25 -2.71 -12.57
CA ASP A 33 -0.17 -2.63 -12.20
C ASP A 33 -0.65 -3.73 -11.23
N LEU A 34 0.18 -4.11 -10.24
CA LEU A 34 -0.25 -5.03 -9.20
C LEU A 34 -1.42 -4.45 -8.39
N SER A 35 -2.40 -5.29 -8.11
CA SER A 35 -3.66 -4.91 -7.49
C SER A 35 -3.99 -5.86 -6.36
N ILE A 36 -4.25 -5.31 -5.17
CA ILE A 36 -4.66 -6.10 -4.01
C ILE A 36 -6.14 -5.86 -3.73
N ARG A 37 -6.93 -6.92 -3.91
CA ARG A 37 -8.35 -6.95 -3.54
C ARG A 37 -8.50 -7.09 -2.04
N VAL A 38 -9.18 -6.13 -1.43
CA VAL A 38 -9.47 -6.08 0.01
C VAL A 38 -10.90 -6.58 0.25
N PRO A 39 -11.08 -7.66 1.03
CA PRO A 39 -12.41 -8.13 1.41
C PRO A 39 -13.16 -7.11 2.26
N SER A 40 -14.49 -7.05 2.15
CA SER A 40 -15.33 -6.09 2.88
C SER A 40 -15.28 -6.18 4.41
N HIS A 41 -14.76 -7.27 4.96
CA HIS A 41 -14.56 -7.44 6.41
C HIS A 41 -13.18 -6.95 6.89
N VAL A 42 -12.30 -6.52 5.98
CA VAL A 42 -10.94 -6.05 6.27
C VAL A 42 -10.94 -4.52 6.31
N GLY A 43 -10.61 -3.96 7.46
CA GLY A 43 -10.44 -2.51 7.63
C GLY A 43 -8.99 -2.08 7.85
N GLN A 44 -8.06 -3.04 7.89
CA GLN A 44 -6.63 -2.79 8.08
C GLN A 44 -5.82 -3.55 7.04
N ILE A 45 -5.11 -2.80 6.21
CA ILE A 45 -4.16 -3.31 5.22
C ILE A 45 -2.77 -3.04 5.76
N VAL A 46 -2.02 -4.09 6.08
CA VAL A 46 -0.69 -3.97 6.65
C VAL A 46 0.36 -4.35 5.62
N PHE A 47 1.20 -3.39 5.27
CA PHE A 47 2.39 -3.62 4.45
C PHE A 47 3.58 -3.77 5.37
N ARG A 48 4.28 -4.89 5.30
CA ARG A 48 5.41 -5.21 6.17
C ARG A 48 6.64 -5.52 5.32
N LEU A 49 7.76 -4.86 5.61
CA LEU A 49 9.03 -5.21 4.98
C LEU A 49 9.43 -6.63 5.38
N ASP A 50 9.90 -7.41 4.43
CA ASP A 50 10.55 -8.69 4.74
C ASP A 50 11.86 -8.47 5.51
N VAL A 51 12.42 -9.57 6.01
CA VAL A 51 13.61 -9.53 6.87
C VAL A 51 14.80 -8.85 6.18
N ASP A 52 14.96 -9.05 4.87
CA ASP A 52 16.10 -8.52 4.13
C ASP A 52 15.91 -7.05 3.76
N SER A 53 14.70 -6.64 3.43
CA SER A 53 14.34 -5.24 3.16
C SER A 53 14.33 -4.42 4.43
N ALA A 54 13.85 -4.97 5.56
CA ALA A 54 13.82 -4.28 6.85
C ALA A 54 15.22 -3.96 7.42
N ARG A 55 16.28 -4.61 6.89
CA ARG A 55 17.68 -4.28 7.22
C ARG A 55 18.20 -3.05 6.47
N GLN A 56 17.59 -2.76 5.33
CA GLN A 56 18.07 -1.77 4.37
C GLN A 56 17.14 -0.56 4.30
N TYR A 57 15.87 -0.73 4.64
CA TYR A 57 14.82 0.26 4.45
C TYR A 57 13.96 0.40 5.70
N VAL A 58 13.38 1.58 5.88
CA VAL A 58 12.25 1.80 6.78
C VAL A 58 11.16 2.57 6.07
N PHE A 59 9.91 2.34 6.47
CA PHE A 59 8.78 3.07 5.91
C PHE A 59 8.73 4.54 6.33
N ASP A 60 8.40 5.36 5.34
CA ASP A 60 7.85 6.70 5.47
C ASP A 60 6.32 6.66 5.33
N PRO A 61 5.60 7.75 5.63
CA PRO A 61 4.17 7.85 5.32
C PRO A 61 3.88 7.56 3.84
N PRO A 62 2.88 6.71 3.53
CA PRO A 62 2.53 6.37 2.17
C PRO A 62 1.76 7.51 1.51
N ASP A 63 1.83 7.60 0.19
CA ASP A 63 0.92 8.45 -0.58
C ASP A 63 -0.36 7.68 -0.88
N ILE A 64 -1.51 8.26 -0.53
CA ILE A 64 -2.81 7.63 -0.76
C ILE A 64 -3.63 8.54 -1.66
N GLU A 65 -3.95 8.04 -2.86
CA GLU A 65 -4.74 8.77 -3.86
C GLU A 65 -6.16 8.18 -3.92
N PRO A 66 -7.21 8.96 -3.59
CA PRO A 66 -8.58 8.51 -3.75
C PRO A 66 -8.97 8.40 -5.22
N VAL A 67 -9.75 7.38 -5.60
CA VAL A 67 -10.27 7.21 -6.96
C VAL A 67 -11.78 7.43 -6.96
N GLY A 68 -12.28 8.19 -7.94
CA GLY A 68 -13.72 8.42 -8.11
C GLY A 68 -14.38 9.20 -6.95
N GLY A 69 -13.60 9.89 -6.11
CA GLY A 69 -14.11 10.61 -4.93
C GLY A 69 -14.32 9.72 -3.70
N CYS A 70 -13.99 8.43 -3.76
CA CYS A 70 -14.03 7.52 -2.61
C CYS A 70 -13.00 7.95 -1.55
N LYS A 71 -13.35 7.93 -0.27
CA LYS A 71 -12.49 8.41 0.83
C LYS A 71 -12.07 7.31 1.80
N ASP A 72 -12.36 6.05 1.49
CA ASP A 72 -12.20 4.90 2.36
C ASP A 72 -10.78 4.78 2.91
N LEU A 73 -9.79 5.03 2.05
CA LEU A 73 -8.37 4.94 2.37
C LEU A 73 -7.78 6.23 2.99
N THR A 74 -8.52 7.35 2.95
CA THR A 74 -8.02 8.68 3.36
C THR A 74 -8.75 9.27 4.56
N THR A 75 -9.87 8.65 4.99
CA THR A 75 -10.64 9.11 6.16
C THR A 75 -9.84 9.00 7.45
N HIS A 76 -8.88 8.08 7.50
CA HIS A 76 -7.99 7.88 8.63
C HIS A 76 -6.52 7.93 8.17
N PRO A 77 -5.65 8.64 8.91
CA PRO A 77 -4.23 8.66 8.57
C PRO A 77 -3.62 7.26 8.75
N ALA A 78 -2.76 6.87 7.82
CA ALA A 78 -1.98 5.65 7.94
C ALA A 78 -1.11 5.68 9.22
N ARG A 79 -0.94 4.53 9.87
CA ARG A 79 0.02 4.38 10.97
C ARG A 79 1.33 3.81 10.45
N VAL A 80 2.43 4.52 10.67
CA VAL A 80 3.76 4.14 10.19
C VAL A 80 4.62 3.68 11.35
N ARG A 81 5.32 2.58 11.14
CA ARG A 81 6.42 2.08 11.97
C ARG A 81 7.59 1.73 11.04
N PRO A 82 8.83 1.59 11.57
CA PRO A 82 9.99 1.35 10.72
C PRO A 82 9.83 0.16 9.76
N ASP A 83 9.27 -0.94 10.24
CA ASP A 83 9.15 -2.21 9.53
C ASP A 83 7.78 -2.44 8.87
N HIS A 84 6.76 -1.63 9.20
CA HIS A 84 5.44 -1.76 8.60
C HIS A 84 4.62 -0.47 8.59
N VAL A 85 3.70 -0.38 7.65
CA VAL A 85 2.65 0.64 7.61
C VAL A 85 1.27 0.00 7.60
N ILE A 86 0.33 0.63 8.28
CA ILE A 86 -1.07 0.23 8.35
C ILE A 86 -1.89 1.30 7.64
N VAL A 87 -2.52 0.93 6.53
CA VAL A 87 -3.54 1.73 5.85
C VAL A 87 -4.90 1.25 6.34
N TYR A 88 -5.76 2.20 6.68
CA TYR A 88 -7.14 1.91 7.09
C TYR A 88 -8.06 1.99 5.88
N ASP A 89 -9.02 1.10 5.84
CA ASP A 89 -10.06 1.07 4.82
C ASP A 89 -11.42 1.02 5.53
N ASP A 90 -12.18 2.10 5.42
CA ASP A 90 -13.50 2.19 6.06
C ASP A 90 -14.59 1.35 5.36
N GLN A 91 -14.30 0.79 4.18
CA GLN A 91 -15.23 -0.06 3.39
C GLN A 91 -16.60 0.58 3.15
N GLN A 92 -16.66 1.92 3.03
CA GLN A 92 -17.89 2.67 2.75
C GLN A 92 -18.34 2.55 1.29
N ASN A 93 -17.40 2.39 0.37
CA ASN A 93 -17.64 2.31 -1.08
C ASN A 93 -17.53 0.88 -1.60
N CYS A 94 -18.11 -0.09 -0.89
CA CYS A 94 -18.07 -1.53 -1.20
C CYS A 94 -18.73 -1.97 -2.53
N GLU A 95 -19.36 -1.03 -3.25
CA GLU A 95 -19.91 -1.23 -4.60
C GLU A 95 -18.90 -0.93 -5.73
N TYR A 96 -17.71 -0.40 -5.40
CA TYR A 96 -16.70 0.03 -6.38
C TYR A 96 -15.56 -0.97 -6.51
N VAL A 97 -15.12 -1.18 -7.75
CA VAL A 97 -13.95 -2.02 -8.09
C VAL A 97 -12.63 -1.39 -7.64
N THR A 98 -12.57 -0.06 -7.56
CA THR A 98 -11.37 0.67 -7.16
C THR A 98 -11.75 1.88 -6.33
N VAL A 99 -11.28 1.95 -5.08
CA VAL A 99 -11.54 3.09 -4.17
C VAL A 99 -10.35 4.02 -4.00
N GLY A 100 -9.15 3.57 -4.33
CA GLY A 100 -7.95 4.38 -4.22
C GLY A 100 -6.70 3.62 -4.63
N LYS A 101 -5.57 4.32 -4.55
CA LYS A 101 -4.22 3.82 -4.81
C LYS A 101 -3.36 4.12 -3.59
N VAL A 102 -2.50 3.18 -3.21
CA VAL A 102 -1.51 3.34 -2.14
C VAL A 102 -0.14 3.22 -2.77
N PHE A 103 0.72 4.19 -2.54
CA PHE A 103 2.13 4.11 -2.91
C PHE A 103 2.95 4.11 -1.62
N LEU A 104 3.73 3.06 -1.41
CA LEU A 104 4.63 2.98 -0.27
C LEU A 104 5.86 3.85 -0.50
N ASN A 105 6.27 4.51 0.57
CA ASN A 105 7.48 5.31 0.61
C ASN A 105 8.43 4.67 1.61
N VAL A 106 9.70 4.50 1.24
CA VAL A 106 10.75 4.04 2.15
C VAL A 106 11.96 4.95 2.08
N GLN A 107 12.78 4.91 3.12
CA GLN A 107 14.11 5.52 3.15
C GLN A 107 15.16 4.47 3.44
N HIS A 108 16.33 4.59 2.80
CA HIS A 108 17.46 3.70 3.05
C HIS A 108 18.08 3.94 4.44
N VAL A 109 18.45 2.87 5.15
CA VAL A 109 18.96 2.88 6.53
C VAL A 109 20.47 2.62 6.58
N LEU A 110 21.05 1.96 5.56
CA LEU A 110 22.47 1.62 5.56
C LEU A 110 23.34 2.81 5.11
N SER A 111 24.01 3.42 6.10
CA SER A 111 25.33 4.02 5.98
C SER A 111 26.35 2.91 6.26
N GLY A 112 26.88 2.30 5.21
CA GLY A 112 28.08 1.47 5.29
C GLY A 112 29.29 2.34 4.95
N LEU A 113 30.15 2.60 5.94
CA LEU A 113 31.40 3.39 5.87
C LEU A 113 31.23 4.92 5.77
N GLY A 114 31.02 5.57 6.92
CA GLY A 114 31.64 6.86 7.26
C GLY A 114 31.15 8.12 6.56
N ASP A 115 30.52 8.02 5.39
CA ASP A 115 29.96 9.17 4.69
C ASP A 115 28.47 9.32 5.01
N PRO A 116 27.99 10.56 5.21
CA PRO A 116 26.56 10.84 5.31
C PRO A 116 25.93 10.53 3.95
N VAL A 117 25.44 9.31 3.79
CA VAL A 117 24.59 8.96 2.67
C VAL A 117 23.32 9.78 2.83
N THR A 118 23.12 10.77 1.96
CA THR A 118 21.84 11.46 1.84
C THR A 118 20.74 10.41 1.77
N PRO A 119 19.75 10.40 2.68
CA PRO A 119 18.70 9.40 2.67
C PRO A 119 18.03 9.39 1.31
N VAL A 120 18.19 8.30 0.56
CA VAL A 120 17.50 8.13 -0.71
C VAL A 120 16.09 7.69 -0.36
N LYS A 121 15.13 8.57 -0.64
CA LYS A 121 13.70 8.24 -0.54
C LYS A 121 13.28 7.51 -1.79
N LEU A 122 12.69 6.34 -1.60
CA LEU A 122 12.15 5.50 -2.66
C LEU A 122 10.64 5.46 -2.51
N ARG A 123 9.96 5.51 -3.65
CA ARG A 123 8.51 5.34 -3.76
C ARG A 123 8.25 4.11 -4.61
N SER A 124 7.27 3.30 -4.26
CA SER A 124 6.87 2.18 -5.10
C SER A 124 6.41 2.66 -6.48
N THR A 125 6.76 1.89 -7.50
CA THR A 125 6.49 2.22 -8.90
C THR A 125 5.02 2.03 -9.27
N ASP A 126 4.35 1.10 -8.59
CA ASP A 126 3.00 0.65 -8.89
C ASP A 126 2.09 0.86 -7.68
N PRO A 127 0.85 1.33 -7.89
CA PRO A 127 -0.10 1.51 -6.80
C PRO A 127 -0.57 0.15 -6.26
N GLU A 128 -0.61 -0.01 -4.95
CA GLU A 128 -0.62 -1.35 -4.33
C GLU A 128 -1.99 -1.86 -3.90
N VAL A 129 -3.03 -1.04 -3.99
CA VAL A 129 -4.37 -1.41 -3.54
C VAL A 129 -5.37 -1.19 -4.66
N THR A 130 -6.22 -2.18 -4.89
CA THR A 130 -7.41 -2.03 -5.71
C THR A 130 -8.45 -3.05 -5.26
N ASN A 131 -9.56 -2.53 -4.69
CA ASN A 131 -10.90 -3.14 -4.57
C ASN A 131 -11.41 -3.34 -3.14
N THR A 132 -12.60 -2.78 -2.88
CA THR A 132 -13.50 -2.99 -1.75
C THR A 132 -14.68 -3.84 -2.22
N GLY A 133 -14.62 -5.17 -2.09
CA GLY A 133 -15.81 -6.03 -2.16
C GLY A 133 -16.68 -6.05 -3.45
N GLY A 134 -16.38 -5.33 -4.52
CA GLY A 134 -17.29 -5.17 -5.67
C GLY A 134 -17.50 -6.47 -6.46
N ILE A 135 -18.76 -6.86 -6.64
CA ILE A 135 -19.20 -7.81 -7.66
C ILE A 135 -19.00 -7.12 -9.02
N THR A 136 -18.57 -7.86 -10.03
CA THR A 136 -18.58 -7.44 -11.43
C THR A 136 -20.02 -7.14 -11.88
N ASP A 137 -20.53 -5.94 -11.61
CA ASP A 137 -21.49 -5.19 -12.43
C ASP A 137 -21.90 -3.90 -11.69
N PRO A 138 -21.91 -2.72 -12.35
CA PRO A 138 -22.57 -1.55 -11.79
C PRO A 138 -24.06 -1.86 -11.61
N PRO A 139 -24.71 -1.45 -10.49
CA PRO A 139 -26.15 -1.60 -10.37
C PRO A 139 -26.82 -0.90 -11.56
N PRO A 140 -27.88 -1.49 -12.16
CA PRO A 140 -28.57 -0.85 -13.28
C PRO A 140 -28.97 0.56 -12.87
N ARG A 141 -28.64 1.54 -13.71
CA ARG A 141 -29.00 2.96 -13.50
C ARG A 141 -30.48 2.99 -13.12
N ARG A 142 -30.80 3.43 -11.91
CA ARG A 142 -32.19 3.77 -11.58
C ARG A 142 -32.56 4.95 -12.46
N SER A 143 -33.34 4.67 -13.49
CA SER A 143 -34.04 5.69 -14.26
C SER A 143 -34.87 6.51 -13.28
N ILE A 144 -34.61 7.82 -13.23
CA ILE A 144 -35.50 8.80 -12.60
C ILE A 144 -36.62 9.10 -13.59
#